data_AF-A0A7W1PVE9-F1
#
_entry.id   AF-A0A7W1PVE9-F1
#
_cell.length_a   1.000
_cell.length_b   1.000
_cell.length_c   1.000
_cell.angle_alpha   90.00
_cell.angle_beta   90.00
_cell.angle_gamma   90.00
#
_symmetry.space_group_name_H-M   'P 1'
#
loop_
_entity.id
_entity.type
_entity.pdbx_description
1 polymer ?
#
loop_
_entity_poly.entity_id
_entity_poly.type
_entity_poly.pdbx_seq_one_letter_code
_entity_poly.pdbx_strand_id
1 'polypeptide(L)'
;MYHLTTTEKLVYNSDMDDMAMLIDMQHFSCPTRLLDWSSSPYVALYFAIRDNLNTNGSLFTWDYFKYLKTVKKLHPGFKDFNLRELIEFNEFDYVQIGLPTKKNERLYRQQGLFSISNNLLRPHCEMINNIHLELSNESSLLKLTIPHNLKIEFLDRLRYMNITSNSLLPSLDSIGREIQESLILRKWKKS
;
A
#
# COMPACT_ATOMS: atom_id res chain seq x y z
N MET A 1 17.91 -32.16 9.60
CA MET A 1 16.94 -31.10 9.24
C MET A 1 17.05 -30.03 10.32
N TYR A 2 18.05 -29.14 10.19
CA TYR A 2 18.31 -28.10 11.18
C TYR A 2 17.57 -26.84 10.73
N HIS A 3 16.48 -26.50 11.42
CA HIS A 3 15.87 -25.18 11.33
C HIS A 3 16.85 -24.17 11.94
N LEU A 4 17.50 -23.38 11.09
CA LEU A 4 18.15 -22.13 11.50
C LEU A 4 17.06 -21.10 11.78
N THR A 5 16.39 -21.22 12.94
CA THR A 5 15.69 -20.08 13.53
C THR A 5 16.74 -19.26 14.26
N THR A 6 17.43 -18.38 13.54
CA THR A 6 17.96 -17.17 14.17
C THR A 6 16.76 -16.38 14.65
N THR A 7 16.28 -16.68 15.86
CA THR A 7 15.42 -15.77 16.61
C THR A 7 16.29 -14.58 16.97
N GLU A 8 16.44 -13.63 16.05
CA GLU A 8 16.74 -12.26 16.43
C GLU A 8 15.64 -11.89 17.42
N LYS A 9 15.99 -11.79 18.71
CA LYS A 9 15.09 -11.22 19.70
C LYS A 9 14.75 -9.84 19.16
N LEU A 10 13.48 -9.64 18.82
CA LEU A 10 12.97 -8.32 18.50
C LEU A 10 13.02 -7.51 19.82
N VAL A 11 14.13 -6.82 20.04
CA VAL A 11 14.30 -5.94 21.20
C VAL A 11 13.62 -4.63 20.85
N TYR A 12 12.39 -4.47 21.35
CA TYR A 12 11.65 -3.22 21.25
C TYR A 12 12.01 -2.35 22.46
N ASN A 13 12.76 -1.25 22.26
CA ASN A 13 13.02 -0.26 23.32
C ASN A 13 11.86 0.72 23.42
N SER A 14 11.67 1.34 24.60
CA SER A 14 10.58 2.28 24.92
C SER A 14 10.50 3.53 24.05
N ASP A 15 11.54 3.79 23.24
CA ASP A 15 11.66 4.96 22.37
C ASP A 15 11.45 4.62 20.88
N MET A 16 10.87 3.46 20.56
CA MET A 16 10.74 2.99 19.17
C MET A 16 9.67 3.70 18.35
N ASP A 17 9.95 3.78 17.05
CA ASP A 17 9.01 4.18 16.00
C ASP A 17 7.83 3.21 15.92
N ASP A 18 6.70 3.69 16.42
CA ASP A 18 5.38 3.08 16.37
C ASP A 18 5.04 2.41 15.02
N MET A 19 5.45 3.04 13.92
CA MET A 19 5.24 2.50 12.57
C MET A 19 6.06 1.25 12.29
N ALA A 20 7.33 1.22 12.72
CA ALA A 20 8.19 0.05 12.55
C ALA A 20 7.62 -1.19 13.27
N MET A 21 7.06 -1.00 14.46
CA MET A 21 6.43 -2.11 15.20
C MET A 21 5.20 -2.65 14.46
N LEU A 22 4.34 -1.78 13.95
CA LEU A 22 3.15 -2.20 13.19
C LEU A 22 3.51 -2.93 11.90
N ILE A 23 4.59 -2.53 11.23
CA ILE A 23 5.07 -3.21 10.02
C ILE A 23 5.60 -4.60 10.37
N ASP A 24 6.40 -4.72 11.43
CA ASP A 24 6.90 -6.02 11.92
C ASP A 24 5.73 -6.93 12.32
N MET A 25 4.73 -6.40 13.03
CA MET A 25 3.50 -7.12 13.38
C MET A 25 2.73 -7.60 12.14
N GLN A 26 2.60 -6.77 11.10
CA GLN A 26 1.94 -7.15 9.85
C GLN A 26 2.70 -8.30 9.14
N HIS A 27 4.03 -8.30 9.21
CA HIS A 27 4.85 -9.40 8.68
C HIS A 27 4.53 -10.73 9.36
N PHE A 28 4.24 -10.72 10.66
CA PHE A 28 3.74 -11.86 11.41
C PHE A 28 2.21 -12.06 11.31
N SER A 29 1.56 -11.49 10.29
CA SER A 29 0.11 -11.64 10.01
C SER A 29 -0.81 -11.06 11.09
N CYS A 30 -0.32 -10.15 11.92
CA CYS A 30 -1.15 -9.44 12.88
C CYS A 30 -2.07 -8.42 12.15
N PRO A 31 -3.34 -8.26 12.57
CA PRO A 31 -4.25 -7.28 11.97
C PRO A 31 -3.88 -5.84 12.35
N THR A 32 -2.99 -5.21 11.60
CA THR A 32 -2.47 -3.86 11.89
C THR A 32 -3.15 -2.73 11.12
N ARG A 33 -4.10 -3.06 10.23
CA ARG A 33 -4.83 -2.13 9.34
C ARG A 33 -3.93 -1.20 8.52
N LEU A 34 -2.64 -1.52 8.42
CA LEU A 34 -1.72 -0.90 7.48
C LEU A 34 -2.17 -1.25 6.07
N LEU A 35 -2.30 -0.23 5.22
CA LEU A 35 -2.55 -0.37 3.80
C LEU A 35 -1.33 0.08 3.02
N ASP A 36 -0.90 -0.77 2.08
CA ASP A 36 0.25 -0.51 1.21
C ASP A 36 -0.10 0.53 0.14
N TRP A 37 0.70 1.59 0.07
CA TRP A 37 0.69 2.57 -0.99
C TRP A 37 2.05 2.61 -1.69
N SER A 38 2.09 3.09 -2.93
CA SER A 38 3.33 3.38 -3.63
C SER A 38 3.31 4.82 -4.12
N SER A 39 4.44 5.52 -3.96
CA SER A 39 4.62 6.84 -4.57
C SER A 39 4.86 6.77 -6.09
N SER A 40 5.14 5.57 -6.63
CA SER A 40 5.25 5.35 -8.06
C SER A 40 3.92 4.86 -8.66
N PRO A 41 3.32 5.62 -9.60
CA PRO A 41 2.10 5.18 -10.27
C PRO A 41 2.31 3.91 -11.09
N TYR A 42 3.53 3.66 -11.59
CA TYR A 42 3.85 2.47 -12.37
C TYR A 42 3.97 1.22 -11.49
N VAL A 43 4.54 1.36 -10.30
CA VAL A 43 4.59 0.25 -9.33
C VAL A 43 3.18 -0.07 -8.84
N ALA A 44 2.39 0.94 -8.49
CA ALA A 44 0.99 0.74 -8.12
C ALA A 44 0.18 0.08 -9.24
N LEU A 45 0.39 0.52 -10.50
CA LEU A 45 -0.25 -0.07 -11.67
C LEU A 45 0.13 -1.55 -11.82
N TYR A 46 1.40 -1.91 -11.63
CA TYR A 46 1.83 -3.32 -11.68
C TYR A 46 1.00 -4.18 -10.73
N PHE A 47 0.87 -3.77 -9.46
CA PHE A 47 0.05 -4.49 -8.48
C PHE A 47 -1.44 -4.54 -8.85
N ALA A 48 -1.96 -3.48 -9.49
CA ALA A 48 -3.35 -3.43 -9.93
C ALA A 48 -3.68 -4.35 -11.13
N ILE A 49 -2.68 -4.79 -11.90
CA ILE A 49 -2.87 -5.56 -13.13
C ILE A 49 -2.26 -6.96 -13.13
N ARG A 50 -1.28 -7.26 -12.25
CA ARG A 50 -0.55 -8.54 -12.27
C ARG A 50 -1.40 -9.77 -11.98
N ASP A 51 -2.55 -9.59 -11.32
CA ASP A 51 -3.48 -10.65 -10.95
C ASP A 51 -4.83 -10.48 -11.68
N ASN A 52 -5.58 -11.58 -11.80
CA ASN A 52 -6.92 -11.62 -12.41
C ASN A 52 -6.98 -10.90 -13.77
N LEU A 53 -6.22 -11.38 -14.76
CA LEU A 53 -6.09 -10.73 -16.07
C LEU A 53 -7.41 -10.57 -16.85
N ASN A 54 -8.41 -11.41 -16.54
CA ASN A 54 -9.71 -11.39 -17.20
C ASN A 54 -10.73 -10.44 -16.55
N THR A 55 -10.37 -9.75 -15.47
CA THR A 55 -11.23 -8.77 -14.80
C THR A 55 -10.56 -7.41 -14.78
N ASN A 56 -11.36 -6.34 -14.71
CA ASN A 56 -10.81 -4.99 -14.61
C ASN A 56 -9.97 -4.83 -13.34
N GLY A 57 -8.86 -4.10 -13.45
CA GLY A 57 -8.04 -3.68 -12.32
C GLY A 57 -8.60 -2.42 -11.67
N SER A 58 -8.20 -2.15 -10.44
CA SER A 58 -8.51 -0.90 -9.74
C SER A 58 -7.22 -0.27 -9.23
N LEU A 59 -6.99 0.98 -9.60
CA LEU A 59 -5.87 1.79 -9.13
C LEU A 59 -6.44 2.99 -8.37
N PHE A 60 -5.98 3.19 -7.14
CA PHE A 60 -6.41 4.33 -6.32
C PHE A 60 -5.28 5.36 -6.28
N THR A 61 -5.64 6.62 -6.47
CA THR A 61 -4.72 7.75 -6.29
C THR A 61 -5.25 8.64 -5.19
N TRP A 62 -4.39 9.06 -4.28
CA TRP A 62 -4.78 9.83 -3.11
C TRP A 62 -3.96 11.11 -3.00
N ASP A 63 -4.64 12.25 -3.07
CA ASP A 63 -4.06 13.55 -2.72
C ASP A 63 -4.06 13.73 -1.20
N TYR A 64 -3.02 13.20 -0.57
CA TYR A 64 -2.86 13.27 0.88
C TYR A 64 -2.74 14.71 1.39
N PHE A 65 -2.17 15.63 0.62
CA PHE A 65 -2.01 17.02 1.06
C PHE A 65 -3.35 17.75 1.09
N LYS A 66 -4.20 17.55 0.07
CA LYS A 66 -5.59 18.04 0.08
C LYS A 66 -6.34 17.46 1.28
N TYR A 67 -6.24 16.15 1.47
CA TYR A 67 -6.86 15.47 2.61
C TYR A 67 -6.42 16.01 3.97
N LEU A 68 -5.12 16.14 4.20
CA LEU A 68 -4.59 16.61 5.48
C LEU A 68 -4.98 18.05 5.78
N LYS A 69 -5.07 18.91 4.75
CA LYS A 69 -5.59 20.28 4.88
C LYS A 69 -7.06 20.28 5.32
N THR A 70 -7.89 19.40 4.74
CA THR A 70 -9.30 19.23 5.11
C THR A 70 -9.43 18.75 6.56
N VAL A 71 -8.68 17.73 6.97
CA VAL A 71 -8.66 17.23 8.36
C VAL A 71 -8.29 18.33 9.35
N LYS A 72 -7.19 19.04 9.12
CA LYS A 72 -6.73 20.12 10.02
C LYS A 72 -7.70 21.29 10.11
N LYS A 73 -8.53 21.51 9.08
CA LYS A 73 -9.57 22.54 9.08
C LYS A 73 -10.79 22.12 9.90
N LEU A 74 -11.19 20.85 9.83
CA LEU A 74 -12.31 20.30 10.62
C LEU A 74 -11.94 20.10 12.08
N HIS A 75 -10.73 19.63 12.33
CA HIS A 75 -10.25 19.25 13.65
C HIS A 75 -9.00 20.07 14.02
N PRO A 76 -9.18 21.35 14.41
CA PRO A 76 -8.08 22.20 14.86
C PRO A 76 -7.48 21.64 16.15
N GLY A 77 -6.32 20.99 16.03
CA GLY A 77 -5.71 20.22 17.12
C GLY A 77 -5.31 18.80 16.71
N PHE A 78 -5.67 18.36 15.50
CA PHE A 78 -5.20 17.10 14.93
C PHE A 78 -3.67 17.03 14.95
N LYS A 79 -3.15 16.04 15.70
CA LYS A 79 -1.71 15.76 15.83
C LYS A 79 -1.33 14.59 14.94
N ASP A 80 -0.03 14.48 14.71
CA ASP A 80 0.51 13.32 14.02
C ASP A 80 0.39 12.07 14.88
N PHE A 81 0.22 10.96 14.17
CA PHE A 81 0.09 9.59 14.65
C PHE A 81 0.86 9.24 15.93
N ASN A 82 0.15 8.64 16.89
CA ASN A 82 0.71 7.92 18.04
C ASN A 82 0.00 6.56 18.19
N LEU A 83 0.75 5.47 18.41
CA LEU A 83 0.19 4.13 18.57
C LEU A 83 -0.84 3.99 19.69
N ARG A 84 -0.71 4.77 20.77
CA ARG A 84 -1.68 4.72 21.88
C ARG A 84 -3.05 5.23 21.45
N GLU A 85 -3.09 6.23 20.57
CA GLU A 85 -4.32 6.84 20.06
C GLU A 85 -5.08 5.95 19.05
N LEU A 86 -4.46 4.87 18.53
CA LEU A 86 -5.13 3.86 17.71
C LEU A 86 -6.07 2.96 18.51
N ILE A 87 -5.72 2.73 19.78
CA ILE A 87 -6.47 1.85 20.69
C ILE A 87 -7.56 2.65 21.40
N GLU A 88 -7.32 3.94 21.62
CA GLU A 88 -8.27 4.86 22.22
C GLU A 88 -9.32 5.30 21.18
N PHE A 89 -10.59 5.27 21.56
CA PHE A 89 -11.67 5.76 20.70
C PHE A 89 -11.51 7.27 20.50
N ASN A 90 -11.17 7.65 19.27
CA ASN A 90 -11.13 9.05 18.85
C ASN A 90 -12.54 9.58 18.58
N GLU A 91 -12.72 10.89 18.72
CA GLU A 91 -14.00 11.57 18.45
C GLU A 91 -14.43 11.48 16.98
N PHE A 92 -13.47 11.25 16.06
CA PHE A 92 -13.71 11.14 14.64
C PHE A 92 -12.77 10.13 13.97
N ASP A 93 -13.17 9.66 12.78
CA ASP A 93 -12.40 8.71 11.97
C ASP A 93 -11.39 9.43 11.09
N TYR A 94 -10.14 8.95 11.05
CA TYR A 94 -9.13 9.45 10.13
C TYR A 94 -8.19 8.36 9.64
N VAL A 95 -7.61 8.63 8.47
CA VAL A 95 -6.49 7.89 7.89
C VAL A 95 -5.26 8.80 7.84
N GLN A 96 -4.09 8.28 8.20
CA GLN A 96 -2.82 9.00 8.15
C GLN A 96 -1.78 8.20 7.37
N ILE A 97 -0.91 8.87 6.62
CA ILE A 97 0.28 8.22 6.05
C ILE A 97 1.34 8.12 7.14
N GLY A 98 1.81 6.88 7.38
CA GLY A 98 2.94 6.59 8.24
C GLY A 98 4.17 6.27 7.41
N LEU A 99 5.28 6.98 7.68
CA LEU A 99 6.56 6.69 7.07
C LEU A 99 7.30 5.66 7.91
N PRO A 100 7.77 4.56 7.32
CA PRO A 100 8.60 3.60 8.03
C PRO A 100 9.97 4.22 8.35
N THR A 101 10.40 4.15 9.61
CA THR A 101 11.76 4.56 9.97
C THR A 101 12.81 3.50 9.67
N LYS A 102 12.43 2.22 9.71
CA LYS A 102 13.33 1.12 9.35
C LYS A 102 13.47 1.02 7.83
N LYS A 103 14.71 0.99 7.36
CA LYS A 103 15.02 0.69 5.96
C LYS A 103 14.66 -0.76 5.65
N ASN A 104 13.56 -0.95 4.93
CA ASN A 104 13.20 -2.24 4.36
C ASN A 104 13.46 -2.20 2.85
N GLU A 105 14.30 -3.10 2.34
CA GLU A 105 14.65 -3.15 0.93
C GLU A 105 13.42 -3.36 0.04
N ARG A 106 12.45 -4.15 0.50
CA ARG A 106 11.17 -4.38 -0.19
C ARG A 106 10.42 -3.06 -0.35
N LEU A 107 10.33 -2.28 0.71
CA LEU A 107 9.65 -1.00 0.69
C LEU A 107 10.35 -0.02 -0.26
N TYR A 108 11.68 0.04 -0.23
CA TYR A 108 12.44 0.90 -1.13
C TYR A 108 12.18 0.55 -2.61
N ARG A 109 12.25 -0.74 -2.96
CA ARG A 109 11.97 -1.23 -4.33
C ARG A 109 10.55 -0.91 -4.78
N GLN A 110 9.59 -0.97 -3.86
CA GLN A 110 8.18 -0.67 -4.13
C GLN A 110 7.86 0.82 -4.08
N GLN A 111 8.84 1.66 -3.72
CA GLN A 111 8.61 3.07 -3.38
C GLN A 111 7.42 3.20 -2.41
N GLY A 112 7.41 2.28 -1.44
CA GLY A 112 6.28 1.99 -0.60
C GLY A 112 6.14 3.00 0.54
N LEU A 113 4.90 3.22 0.93
CA LEU A 113 4.49 3.95 2.11
C LEU A 113 3.24 3.26 2.68
N PHE A 114 2.93 3.51 3.95
CA PHE A 114 1.77 2.90 4.58
C PHE A 114 0.75 3.95 4.96
N SER A 115 -0.53 3.61 4.87
CA SER A 115 -1.57 4.35 5.59
C SER A 115 -2.09 3.54 6.76
N ILE A 116 -2.47 4.26 7.82
CA ILE A 116 -3.07 3.70 9.02
C ILE A 116 -4.38 4.41 9.31
N SER A 117 -5.39 3.62 9.68
CA SER A 117 -6.72 4.09 10.05
C SER A 117 -6.91 3.95 11.55
N ASN A 118 -7.47 4.95 12.22
CA ASN A 118 -7.84 4.84 13.64
C ASN A 118 -9.11 3.98 13.89
N ASN A 119 -9.84 3.61 12.83
CA ASN A 119 -11.03 2.76 12.92
C ASN A 119 -10.83 1.42 12.23
N LEU A 120 -10.83 0.33 13.01
CA LEU A 120 -10.61 -1.02 12.50
C LEU A 120 -11.78 -1.56 11.68
N LEU A 121 -13.00 -1.04 11.91
CA LEU A 121 -14.25 -1.57 11.33
C LEU A 121 -14.67 -0.85 10.04
N ARG A 122 -14.04 0.27 9.70
CA ARG A 122 -14.40 1.06 8.51
C ARG A 122 -13.34 0.99 7.40
N PRO A 123 -13.74 0.86 6.12
CA PRO A 123 -12.81 0.92 4.99
C PRO A 123 -12.09 2.26 4.90
N HIS A 124 -10.78 2.24 4.55
CA HIS A 124 -9.97 3.46 4.38
C HIS A 124 -10.60 4.43 3.36
N CYS A 125 -11.15 3.91 2.26
CA CYS A 125 -11.76 4.74 1.23
C CYS A 125 -12.99 5.51 1.72
N GLU A 126 -13.84 4.89 2.55
CA GLU A 126 -15.00 5.54 3.14
C GLU A 126 -14.56 6.63 4.11
N MET A 127 -13.59 6.34 4.99
CA MET A 127 -13.04 7.33 5.92
C MET A 127 -12.46 8.56 5.19
N ILE A 128 -11.68 8.33 4.14
CA ILE A 128 -11.07 9.42 3.34
C ILE A 128 -12.14 10.27 2.64
N ASN A 129 -13.19 9.62 2.09
CA ASN A 129 -14.28 10.31 1.41
C ASN A 129 -15.17 11.09 2.39
N ASN A 130 -15.51 10.52 3.53
CA ASN A 130 -16.41 11.13 4.52
C ASN A 130 -15.86 12.47 5.03
N ILE A 131 -14.55 12.54 5.32
CA ILE A 131 -13.88 13.78 5.72
C ILE A 131 -14.03 14.89 4.67
N HIS A 132 -14.01 14.55 3.38
CA HIS A 132 -14.21 15.55 2.34
C HIS A 132 -15.66 15.97 2.22
N LEU A 133 -16.60 15.02 2.26
CA LEU A 133 -18.03 15.31 2.14
C LEU A 133 -18.54 16.33 3.18
N GLU A 134 -17.87 16.47 4.33
CA GLU A 134 -18.18 17.47 5.35
C GLU A 134 -17.80 18.92 4.97
N LEU A 135 -16.83 19.12 4.06
CA LEU A 135 -16.32 20.46 3.69
C LEU A 135 -16.39 20.79 2.20
N SER A 136 -16.27 19.80 1.32
CA SER A 136 -16.27 19.97 -0.13
C SER A 136 -16.74 18.71 -0.85
N ASN A 137 -17.47 18.87 -1.93
CA ASN A 137 -17.92 17.74 -2.76
C ASN A 137 -16.80 17.07 -3.57
N GLU A 138 -15.54 17.46 -3.38
CA GLU A 138 -14.40 16.94 -4.13
C GLU A 138 -13.55 16.00 -3.26
N SER A 139 -13.65 14.70 -3.53
CA SER A 139 -12.80 13.71 -2.87
C SER A 139 -11.31 13.90 -3.19
N SER A 140 -10.45 13.69 -2.20
CA SER A 140 -9.01 13.53 -2.40
C SER A 140 -8.61 12.17 -2.96
N LEU A 141 -9.54 11.21 -3.01
CA LEU A 141 -9.31 9.84 -3.42
C LEU A 141 -10.02 9.57 -4.75
N LEU A 142 -9.25 9.20 -5.76
CA LEU A 142 -9.77 8.84 -7.08
C LEU A 142 -9.53 7.35 -7.34
N LYS A 143 -10.55 6.67 -7.85
CA LYS A 143 -10.46 5.29 -8.34
C LYS A 143 -10.42 5.27 -9.86
N LEU A 144 -9.30 4.80 -10.41
CA LEU A 144 -9.12 4.52 -11.83
C LEU A 144 -9.43 3.05 -12.09
N THR A 145 -10.32 2.78 -13.05
CA THR A 145 -10.60 1.42 -13.50
C THR A 145 -9.68 1.10 -14.67
N ILE A 146 -8.93 0.01 -14.57
CA ILE A 146 -8.04 -0.46 -15.64
C ILE A 146 -8.78 -1.56 -16.41
N PRO A 147 -9.18 -1.32 -17.67
CA PRO A 147 -9.84 -2.32 -18.48
C PRO A 147 -8.99 -3.60 -18.62
N HIS A 148 -9.62 -4.77 -18.47
CA HIS A 148 -8.93 -6.06 -18.52
C HIS A 148 -8.16 -6.27 -19.84
N ASN A 149 -8.70 -5.78 -20.96
CA ASN A 149 -8.09 -5.88 -22.29
C ASN A 149 -6.77 -5.08 -22.43
N LEU A 150 -6.53 -4.08 -21.57
CA LEU A 150 -5.28 -3.30 -21.56
C LEU A 150 -4.21 -3.87 -20.62
N LYS A 151 -4.57 -4.81 -19.73
CA LYS A 151 -3.66 -5.32 -18.69
C LYS A 151 -2.39 -5.94 -19.28
N ILE A 152 -2.51 -6.75 -20.34
CA ILE A 152 -1.37 -7.45 -20.93
C ILE A 152 -0.42 -6.45 -21.62
N GLU A 153 -0.97 -5.44 -22.32
CA GLU A 153 -0.17 -4.38 -22.93
C GLU A 153 0.57 -3.55 -21.87
N PHE A 154 -0.14 -3.16 -20.79
CA PHE A 154 0.48 -2.43 -19.68
C PHE A 154 1.56 -3.25 -18.98
N LEU A 155 1.34 -4.55 -18.81
CA LEU A 155 2.35 -5.44 -18.27
C LEU A 155 3.62 -5.46 -19.15
N ASP A 156 3.47 -5.51 -20.48
CA ASP A 156 4.61 -5.44 -21.40
C ASP A 156 5.38 -4.12 -21.25
N ARG A 157 4.66 -2.99 -21.21
CA ARG A 157 5.24 -1.65 -21.04
C ARG A 157 5.98 -1.50 -19.71
N LEU A 158 5.41 -2.01 -18.62
CA LEU A 158 6.05 -1.99 -17.30
C LEU A 158 7.35 -2.80 -17.28
N ARG A 159 7.40 -3.94 -17.98
CA ARG A 159 8.64 -4.72 -18.12
C ARG A 159 9.74 -3.94 -18.83
N TYR A 160 9.43 -3.15 -19.87
CA TYR A 160 10.42 -2.26 -20.51
C TYR A 160 10.99 -1.20 -19.56
N MET A 161 10.26 -0.86 -18.49
CA MET A 161 10.69 0.05 -17.43
C MET A 161 11.40 -0.67 -16.26
N ASN A 162 11.73 -1.95 -16.42
CA ASN A 162 12.29 -2.81 -15.38
C ASN A 162 11.39 -2.97 -14.14
N ILE A 163 10.07 -2.84 -14.33
CA ILE A 163 9.06 -3.07 -13.29
C ILE A 163 8.51 -4.49 -13.50
N THR A 164 9.02 -5.44 -12.73
CA THR A 164 8.69 -6.87 -12.81
C THR A 164 8.42 -7.42 -11.40
N SER A 165 7.84 -8.62 -11.30
CA SER A 165 7.67 -9.29 -10.00
C SER A 165 8.98 -9.37 -9.23
N ASN A 166 10.07 -9.76 -9.90
CA ASN A 166 11.37 -9.99 -9.26
C ASN A 166 12.09 -8.70 -8.88
N SER A 167 11.93 -7.61 -9.66
CA SER A 167 12.51 -6.32 -9.27
C SER A 167 11.85 -5.75 -8.01
N LEU A 168 10.52 -5.95 -7.86
CA LEU A 168 9.72 -5.44 -6.75
C LEU A 168 9.67 -6.34 -5.49
N LEU A 169 9.77 -7.67 -5.66
CA LEU A 169 9.57 -8.68 -4.61
C LEU A 169 10.57 -9.85 -4.75
N PRO A 170 11.89 -9.60 -4.69
CA PRO A 170 12.90 -10.63 -4.96
C PRO A 170 12.71 -11.87 -4.07
N SER A 171 12.31 -12.98 -4.69
CA SER A 171 12.02 -14.27 -4.06
C SER A 171 11.99 -15.36 -5.14
N LEU A 172 12.01 -16.63 -4.72
CA LEU A 172 11.80 -17.74 -5.68
C LEU A 172 10.42 -17.66 -6.33
N ASP A 173 9.40 -17.29 -5.56
CA ASP A 173 8.03 -17.11 -6.05
C ASP A 173 7.94 -16.00 -7.11
N SER A 174 8.65 -14.89 -6.90
CA SER A 174 8.66 -13.80 -7.89
C SER A 174 9.33 -14.19 -9.18
N ILE A 175 10.40 -15.00 -9.14
CA ILE A 175 11.05 -15.53 -10.34
C ILE A 175 10.08 -16.42 -11.12
N GLY A 176 9.40 -17.35 -10.42
CA GLY A 176 8.37 -18.18 -11.03
C GLY A 176 7.26 -17.36 -11.69
N ARG A 177 6.80 -16.31 -11.02
CA ARG A 177 5.82 -15.37 -11.57
C ARG A 177 6.34 -14.62 -12.80
N GLU A 178 7.59 -14.19 -12.79
CA GLU A 178 8.16 -13.46 -13.93
C GLU A 178 8.21 -14.32 -15.20
N ILE A 179 8.49 -15.62 -15.03
CA ILE A 179 8.47 -16.61 -16.12
C ILE A 179 7.04 -16.77 -16.64
N GLN A 180 6.04 -16.89 -15.75
CA GLN A 180 4.63 -16.99 -16.15
C GLN A 180 4.17 -15.76 -16.94
N GLU A 181 4.48 -14.55 -16.43
CA GLU A 181 4.19 -13.29 -17.13
C GLU A 181 4.84 -13.26 -18.52
N SER A 182 6.09 -13.73 -18.64
CA SER A 182 6.80 -13.80 -19.92
C SER A 182 6.13 -14.75 -20.92
N LEU A 183 5.59 -15.88 -20.47
CA LEU A 183 4.85 -16.82 -21.32
C LEU A 183 3.54 -16.21 -21.82
N ILE A 184 2.82 -15.49 -20.94
CA ILE A 184 1.58 -14.78 -21.30
C ILE A 184 1.85 -13.73 -22.38
N LEU A 185 2.89 -12.92 -22.19
CA LEU A 185 3.29 -11.89 -23.16
C LEU A 185 3.70 -12.47 -24.50
N ARG A 186 4.43 -13.59 -24.50
CA ARG A 186 4.79 -14.30 -25.74
C ARG A 186 3.57 -14.79 -26.52
N LYS A 187 2.52 -15.25 -25.83
CA LYS A 187 1.27 -15.67 -26.46
C LYS A 187 0.53 -14.46 -27.06
N TRP A 188 0.46 -13.36 -26.31
CA TRP A 188 -0.20 -12.13 -26.74
C TRP A 188 0.49 -11.44 -27.93
N LYS A 189 1.83 -11.43 -27.99
CA LYS A 189 2.56 -10.86 -29.15
C LYS A 189 2.40 -11.65 -30.45
N LYS A 190 1.85 -12.87 -30.39
CA LYS A 190 1.60 -13.73 -31.55
C LYS A 190 0.15 -13.70 -32.04
N SER A 191 -0.76 -13.12 -31.25
CA SER A 191 -2.18 -12.91 -31.60
C SER A 191 -2.38 -11.55 -32.26
#